data_AF-A0A6V7JM63-F1
#
_entry.id   AF-A0A6V7JM63-F1
#
_cell.length_a   1.000
_cell.length_b   1.000
_cell.length_c   1.000
_cell.angle_alpha   90.00
_cell.angle_beta   90.00
_cell.angle_gamma   90.00
#
_symmetry.space_group_name_H-M   'P 1'
#
loop_
_entity.id
_entity.type
_entity.pdbx_description
1 polymer ?
#
loop_
_entity_poly.entity_id
_entity_poly.type
_entity_poly.pdbx_seq_one_letter_code
_entity_poly.pdbx_strand_id
1 'polypeptide(L)'
;VFDRIREDCPSLFSKVIPMCGDVSQDKLGLSREDWRILTQRVNIVFHSAATVRFDEPLKVAVNLNASGTARMIELCSNMANLISFVHVSTAYSNADQADIIKEMVY
;
A
#
# COMPACT_ATOMS: atom_id res chain seq x y z
N VAL A 1 19.16 -1.63 10.39
CA VAL A 1 18.79 -1.57 8.94
C VAL A 1 18.93 -0.15 8.38
N PHE A 2 18.40 0.89 9.03
CA PHE A 2 18.50 2.27 8.53
C PHE A 2 19.64 3.11 9.16
N ASP A 3 20.53 2.48 9.92
CA ASP A 3 21.57 3.14 10.72
C ASP A 3 22.52 3.96 9.85
N ARG A 4 22.97 3.36 8.74
CA ARG A 4 23.82 4.02 7.75
C ARG A 4 23.20 5.29 7.14
N ILE A 5 21.88 5.30 6.89
CA ILE A 5 21.20 6.50 6.36
C ILE A 5 21.12 7.59 7.43
N ARG A 6 20.93 7.22 8.71
CA ARG A 6 20.91 8.19 9.81
C ARG A 6 22.28 8.82 10.04
N GLU A 7 23.35 8.06 9.85
CA GLU A 7 24.73 8.53 10.01
C GLU A 7 25.17 9.36 8.79
N ASP A 8 25.04 8.80 7.59
CA ASP A 8 25.59 9.41 6.37
C ASP A 8 24.73 10.55 5.83
N CYS A 9 23.40 10.51 6.01
CA CYS A 9 22.44 11.41 5.36
C CYS A 9 21.18 11.72 6.21
N PRO A 10 21.31 12.27 7.43
CA PRO A 10 20.18 12.48 8.34
C PRO A 10 19.08 13.39 7.78
N SER A 11 19.43 14.32 6.89
CA SER A 11 18.47 15.25 6.27
C SER A 11 17.43 14.54 5.38
N LEU A 12 17.70 13.33 4.88
CA LEU A 12 16.76 12.59 4.04
C LEU A 12 15.46 12.23 4.77
N PHE A 13 15.48 12.09 6.10
CA PHE A 13 14.29 11.82 6.89
C PHE A 13 13.26 12.96 6.86
N SER A 14 13.67 14.19 6.53
CA SER A 14 12.75 15.32 6.33
C SER A 14 11.77 15.13 5.17
N LYS A 15 12.07 14.19 4.24
CA LYS A 15 11.18 13.81 3.15
C LYS A 15 10.08 12.84 3.59
N VAL A 16 10.20 12.26 4.78
CA VAL A 16 9.26 11.26 5.31
C VAL A 16 8.22 11.97 6.18
N ILE A 17 6.96 11.92 5.75
CA ILE A 17 5.84 12.49 6.50
C ILE A 17 4.94 11.33 6.91
N PRO A 18 4.96 10.91 8.19
CA PRO A 18 4.10 9.84 8.66
C PRO A 18 2.63 10.32 8.73
N MET A 19 1.70 9.46 8.34
CA MET A 19 0.27 9.68 8.49
C MET A 19 -0.36 8.50 9.23
N CYS A 20 -1.24 8.79 10.18
CA CYS A 20 -1.96 7.76 10.91
C CYS A 20 -3.09 7.22 10.04
N GLY A 21 -3.15 5.89 9.88
CA GLY A 21 -4.17 5.22 9.10
C GLY A 21 -4.08 3.71 9.22
N ASP A 22 -5.13 3.04 8.76
CA ASP A 22 -5.29 1.59 8.75
C ASP A 22 -6.08 1.18 7.51
N VAL A 23 -5.44 0.40 6.63
CA VAL A 23 -6.03 -0.06 5.37
C VAL A 23 -7.27 -0.95 5.58
N SER A 24 -7.46 -1.50 6.78
CA SER A 24 -8.63 -2.32 7.15
C SER A 24 -9.88 -1.49 7.46
N GLN A 25 -9.74 -0.17 7.64
CA GLN A 25 -10.81 0.74 8.05
C GLN A 25 -11.37 1.56 6.89
N ASP A 26 -12.61 2.03 7.04
CA ASP A 26 -13.23 2.95 6.10
C ASP A 26 -12.41 4.23 5.94
N LYS A 27 -12.29 4.70 4.69
CA LYS A 27 -11.41 5.81 4.31
C LYS A 27 -9.98 5.68 4.86
N LEU A 28 -9.51 4.43 5.01
CA LEU A 28 -8.18 4.08 5.47
C LEU A 28 -7.88 4.58 6.89
N GLY A 29 -8.91 4.89 7.69
CA GLY A 29 -8.75 5.49 9.02
C GLY A 29 -8.08 6.87 9.01
N LEU A 30 -7.97 7.51 7.85
CA LEU A 30 -7.29 8.79 7.69
C LEU A 30 -8.12 9.94 8.27
N SER A 31 -7.43 10.95 8.79
CA SER A 31 -8.07 12.22 9.09
C SER A 31 -8.53 12.89 7.79
N ARG A 32 -9.51 13.81 7.89
CA ARG A 32 -9.96 14.59 6.72
C ARG A 32 -8.84 15.43 6.12
N GLU A 33 -7.91 15.90 6.95
CA GLU A 33 -6.79 16.71 6.51
C GLU A 33 -5.74 15.87 5.77
N ASP A 34 -5.39 14.70 6.28
CA ASP A 34 -4.47 13.77 5.59
C ASP A 34 -5.06 13.31 4.26
N TRP A 35 -6.35 12.96 4.24
CA TRP A 35 -7.06 12.63 3.01
C TRP A 35 -6.90 13.75 1.96
N ARG A 36 -7.11 15.01 2.36
CA ARG A 36 -6.97 16.17 1.47
C ARG A 36 -5.54 16.38 0.99
N ILE A 37 -4.56 16.21 1.87
CA ILE A 37 -3.13 16.33 1.52
C ILE A 37 -2.78 15.28 0.47
N LEU A 38 -3.18 14.02 0.69
CA LEU A 38 -2.89 12.92 -0.22
C LEU A 38 -3.55 13.13 -1.58
N THR A 39 -4.84 13.48 -1.62
CA THR A 39 -5.55 13.70 -2.89
C THR A 39 -5.02 14.88 -3.71
N GLN A 40 -4.42 15.88 -3.07
CA GLN A 40 -3.90 17.05 -3.79
C GLN A 40 -2.43 16.92 -4.19
N ARG A 41 -1.61 16.20 -3.41
CA ARG A 41 -0.14 16.25 -3.54
C ARG A 41 0.50 14.96 -4.02
N VAL A 42 -0.19 13.82 -3.98
CA VAL A 42 0.41 12.54 -4.36
C VAL A 42 0.24 12.27 -5.84
N ASN A 43 1.33 11.83 -6.47
CA ASN A 43 1.38 11.46 -7.88
C ASN A 43 1.57 9.96 -8.10
N ILE A 44 2.31 9.29 -7.22
CA ILE A 44 2.64 7.87 -7.35
C ILE A 44 2.34 7.20 -6.02
N VAL A 45 1.63 6.09 -6.07
CA VAL A 45 1.26 5.29 -4.90
C VAL A 45 1.89 3.92 -5.01
N PHE A 46 2.67 3.54 -3.99
CA PHE A 46 3.17 2.18 -3.81
C PHE A 46 2.34 1.51 -2.71
N HIS A 47 1.45 0.60 -3.08
CA HIS A 47 0.62 -0.12 -2.15
C HIS A 47 1.23 -1.49 -1.81
N SER A 48 1.92 -1.53 -0.68
CA SER A 48 2.58 -2.72 -0.14
C SER A 48 1.99 -3.20 1.20
N ALA A 49 0.92 -2.56 1.68
CA ALA A 49 0.31 -2.93 2.96
C ALA A 49 -0.53 -4.21 2.79
N ALA A 50 -0.18 -5.24 3.55
CA ALA A 50 -0.85 -6.53 3.58
C ALA A 50 -0.58 -7.25 4.92
N THR A 51 -1.44 -8.20 5.30
CA THR A 51 -1.08 -9.28 6.22
C THR A 51 -0.54 -10.45 5.41
N VAL A 52 0.60 -10.99 5.84
CA VAL A 52 1.30 -12.11 5.20
C VAL A 52 1.24 -13.39 6.05
N ARG A 53 0.36 -13.41 7.05
CA ARG A 53 0.15 -14.55 7.95
C ARG A 53 -0.70 -15.61 7.26
N PHE A 54 -0.19 -16.84 7.20
CA PHE A 54 -0.91 -17.97 6.60
C PHE A 54 -2.01 -18.54 7.50
N ASP A 55 -1.98 -18.23 8.80
CA ASP A 55 -2.93 -18.65 9.82
C ASP A 55 -3.97 -17.57 10.16
N GLU A 56 -3.96 -16.44 9.45
CA GLU A 56 -4.94 -15.37 9.62
C GLU A 56 -6.35 -15.85 9.21
N PRO A 57 -7.40 -15.56 10.00
CA PRO A 57 -8.77 -15.85 9.57
C PRO A 57 -9.07 -15.21 8.22
N LEU A 58 -9.62 -15.98 7.28
CA LEU A 58 -9.85 -15.55 5.89
C LEU A 58 -10.58 -14.20 5.81
N LYS A 59 -11.58 -13.97 6.66
CA LYS A 59 -12.35 -12.71 6.71
C LYS A 59 -11.44 -11.50 7.01
N VAL A 60 -10.48 -11.66 7.90
CA VAL A 60 -9.51 -10.61 8.26
C VAL A 60 -8.55 -10.37 7.10
N ALA A 61 -7.97 -11.45 6.54
CA ALA A 61 -7.08 -11.37 5.38
C ALA A 61 -7.76 -10.72 4.17
N VAL A 62 -9.01 -11.07 3.87
CA VAL A 62 -9.80 -10.45 2.80
C VAL A 62 -10.06 -8.97 3.07
N ASN A 63 -10.44 -8.59 4.30
CA ASN A 63 -10.67 -7.18 4.62
C ASN A 63 -9.39 -6.36 4.44
N LEU A 64 -8.23 -6.88 4.86
CA LEU A 64 -6.98 -6.14 4.81
C LEU A 64 -6.39 -6.13 3.39
N ASN A 65 -6.21 -7.30 2.78
CA ASN A 65 -5.47 -7.43 1.52
C ASN A 65 -6.32 -7.09 0.29
N ALA A 66 -7.59 -7.52 0.25
CA ALA A 66 -8.46 -7.27 -0.91
C ALA A 66 -9.27 -5.98 -0.74
N SER A 67 -10.08 -5.88 0.32
CA SER A 67 -10.90 -4.68 0.55
C SER A 67 -10.04 -3.45 0.87
N GLY A 68 -8.90 -3.61 1.55
CA GLY A 68 -7.96 -2.52 1.78
C GLY A 68 -7.34 -2.00 0.49
N THR A 69 -7.03 -2.89 -0.46
CA THR A 69 -6.58 -2.48 -1.80
C THR A 69 -7.68 -1.73 -2.55
N ALA A 70 -8.94 -2.17 -2.46
CA ALA A 70 -10.07 -1.44 -3.05
C ALA A 70 -10.22 -0.03 -2.45
N ARG A 71 -10.09 0.13 -1.12
CA ARG A 71 -10.11 1.44 -0.45
C ARG A 71 -8.92 2.32 -0.86
N MET A 72 -7.74 1.75 -1.08
CA MET A 72 -6.60 2.49 -1.61
C MET A 72 -6.86 2.98 -3.04
N ILE A 73 -7.48 2.15 -3.89
CA ILE A 73 -7.89 2.54 -5.24
C ILE A 73 -8.94 3.66 -5.18
N GLU A 74 -9.87 3.62 -4.24
CA GLU A 74 -10.85 4.69 -4.00
C GLU A 74 -10.17 6.01 -3.59
N LEU A 75 -9.17 5.99 -2.71
CA LEU A 75 -8.38 7.19 -2.42
C LEU A 75 -7.68 7.70 -3.69
N CYS A 76 -7.08 6.80 -4.46
CA CYS A 76 -6.34 7.15 -5.68
C CYS A 76 -7.24 7.76 -6.76
N SER A 77 -8.49 7.31 -6.90
CA SER A 77 -9.44 7.88 -7.86
C SER A 77 -9.82 9.33 -7.55
N ASN A 78 -9.56 9.79 -6.33
CA ASN A 78 -9.76 11.18 -5.90
C ASN A 78 -8.48 12.03 -6.01
N MET A 79 -7.34 11.46 -6.44
CA MET A 79 -6.08 12.19 -6.55
C MET A 79 -6.03 13.04 -7.83
N ALA A 80 -5.74 14.33 -7.69
CA ALA A 80 -5.74 15.28 -8.81
C ALA A 80 -4.60 15.04 -9.82
N ASN A 81 -3.50 14.43 -9.38
CA ASN A 81 -2.27 14.32 -10.17
C ASN A 81 -1.73 12.88 -10.22
N LEU A 82 -2.60 11.88 -10.09
CA LEU A 82 -2.20 10.47 -10.11
C LEU A 82 -1.58 10.10 -11.46
N ILE A 83 -0.34 9.60 -11.41
CA ILE A 83 0.42 9.06 -12.53
C ILE A 83 0.44 7.53 -12.49
N SER A 84 0.62 6.94 -11.31
CA SER A 84 0.75 5.48 -11.18
C SER A 84 0.31 4.94 -9.82
N PHE A 85 -0.36 3.79 -9.84
CA PHE A 85 -0.62 2.94 -8.68
C PHE A 85 0.13 1.63 -8.86
N VAL A 86 1.15 1.41 -8.03
CA VAL A 86 2.00 0.22 -8.03
C VAL A 86 1.57 -0.69 -6.89
N HIS A 87 0.94 -1.81 -7.22
CA HIS A 87 0.55 -2.82 -6.24
C HIS A 87 1.65 -3.87 -6.07
N VAL A 88 2.06 -4.10 -4.83
CA VAL A 88 2.96 -5.22 -4.49
C VAL A 88 2.09 -6.42 -4.14
N SER A 89 2.11 -7.43 -5.01
CA SER A 89 1.41 -8.70 -4.82
C SER A 89 2.39 -9.83 -4.46
N THR A 90 1.97 -11.07 -4.59
CA THR A 90 2.77 -12.27 -4.30
C THR A 90 2.49 -13.38 -5.30
N ALA A 91 3.50 -14.20 -5.60
CA ALA A 91 3.32 -15.39 -6.44
C ALA A 91 2.28 -16.35 -5.86
N TYR A 92 2.07 -16.33 -4.53
CA TYR A 92 1.03 -17.11 -3.83
C TYR A 92 -0.39 -16.78 -4.27
N SER A 93 -0.64 -15.64 -4.93
CA SER A 93 -1.94 -15.35 -5.54
C SER A 93 -2.32 -16.33 -6.66
N ASN A 94 -1.38 -17.15 -7.11
CA ASN A 94 -1.58 -18.22 -8.11
C ASN A 94 -1.29 -19.61 -7.51
N ALA A 95 -1.42 -19.79 -6.19
CA ALA A 95 -1.11 -21.05 -5.52
C ALA A 95 -2.01 -22.23 -5.93
N ASP A 96 -3.13 -21.95 -6.59
CA ASP A 96 -4.04 -22.92 -7.19
C ASP A 96 -3.59 -23.40 -8.58
N GLN A 97 -2.59 -22.76 -9.19
CA GLN A 97 -2.00 -23.19 -10.46
C GLN A 97 -1.07 -24.39 -10.21
N ALA A 98 -1.36 -25.53 -10.85
CA ALA A 98 -0.57 -26.75 -10.71
C ALA A 98 0.73 -26.76 -11.53
N ASP A 99 0.83 -25.89 -12.55
CA ASP A 99 1.95 -25.81 -13.48
C ASP A 99 2.91 -24.66 -13.16
N ILE A 100 4.01 -24.57 -13.92
CA ILE A 100 5.04 -23.52 -13.76
C ILE A 100 4.42 -22.13 -14.01
N ILE A 101 4.45 -21.28 -12.98
CA ILE A 101 4.12 -19.86 -13.10
C ILE A 101 5.28 -19.13 -13.77
N LYS A 102 5.04 -18.52 -14.94
CA LYS A 102 6.05 -17.73 -15.66
C LYS A 102 6.06 -16.28 -15.16
N GLU A 103 7.25 -15.71 -15.02
CA GLU A 103 7.42 -14.28 -14.81
C GLU A 103 7.07 -13.52 -16.10
N MET A 104 6.10 -12.60 -16.00
CA MET A 104 5.53 -11.88 -17.13
C MET A 104 5.38 -10.40 -16.74
N VAL A 105 5.80 -9.50 -17.63
CA VAL A 105 5.57 -8.05 -17.50
C VAL A 105 4.35 -7.69 -18.37
N TYR A 106 3.33 -7.09 -17.75
CA TYR A 106 2.07 -6.69 -18.38
C TYR A 106 2.00 -5.18 -18.57
#